data_AF-A0A3A6RE13-F1
#
_entry.id   AF-A0A3A6RE13-F1
#
_cell.length_a   1.000
_cell.length_b   1.000
_cell.length_c   1.000
_cell.angle_alpha   90.00
_cell.angle_beta   90.00
_cell.angle_gamma   90.00
#
_symmetry.space_group_name_H-M   'P 1'
#
loop_
_entity.id
_entity.type
_entity.pdbx_description
1 polymer ?
#
loop_
_entity_poly.entity_id
_entity_poly.type
_entity_poly.pdbx_seq_one_letter_code
_entity_poly.pdbx_strand_id
1 'polypeptide(L)'
;MDEIQRLSELLMAHQRYEEQKHQRFHDDLAQWNASIDELYRQIEDWLKPLVDAGQTSFEYEPHLAQSKGYPDENSPFRTRRMSFLLGAHQVAFVPDAMGPKGQVGLSVTGVSLHGQEKYSLHREAGHRDWMLKKTVGVKDSEPVTFSADHFGRLLQAVVPQRQG
;
A
#
# COMPACT_ATOMS: atom_id res chain seq x y z
N MET A 1 -7.55 -52.17 -7.49
CA MET A 1 -6.96 -50.84 -7.74
C MET A 1 -5.54 -50.91 -7.21
N ASP A 2 -4.55 -50.72 -8.08
CA ASP A 2 -3.13 -50.81 -7.71
C ASP A 2 -2.72 -49.58 -6.89
N GLU A 3 -2.02 -49.80 -5.78
CA GLU A 3 -1.55 -48.75 -4.88
C GLU A 3 -0.58 -47.79 -5.60
N ILE A 4 0.17 -48.29 -6.58
CA ILE A 4 1.06 -47.48 -7.43
C ILE A 4 0.26 -46.53 -8.33
N GLN A 5 -0.87 -46.98 -8.88
CA GLN A 5 -1.74 -46.13 -9.70
C GLN A 5 -2.35 -45.00 -8.87
N ARG A 6 -2.77 -45.29 -7.64
CA ARG A 6 -3.29 -44.29 -6.69
C ARG A 6 -2.23 -43.26 -6.29
N LEU A 7 -0.99 -43.69 -6.08
CA LEU A 7 0.14 -42.79 -5.80
C LEU A 7 0.41 -41.86 -6.98
N SER A 8 0.41 -42.38 -8.22
CA SER A 8 0.57 -41.58 -9.44
C SER A 8 -0.51 -40.50 -9.56
N GLU A 9 -1.77 -40.85 -9.31
CA GLU A 9 -2.89 -39.90 -9.32
C GLU A 9 -2.73 -38.79 -8.25
N LEU A 10 -2.29 -39.15 -7.04
CA LEU A 10 -2.02 -38.20 -5.96
C LEU A 10 -0.87 -37.25 -6.31
N LEU A 11 0.22 -37.76 -6.87
CA LEU A 11 1.37 -36.94 -7.28
C LEU A 11 0.99 -35.96 -8.40
N MET A 12 0.24 -36.41 -9.40
CA MET A 12 -0.27 -35.53 -10.46
C MET A 12 -1.26 -34.48 -9.95
N ALA A 13 -2.10 -34.83 -8.96
CA ALA A 13 -3.00 -33.87 -8.32
C ALA A 13 -2.22 -32.83 -7.51
N HIS A 14 -1.19 -33.26 -6.76
CA HIS A 14 -0.32 -32.39 -5.99
C HIS A 14 0.47 -31.42 -6.88
N GLN A 15 1.04 -31.91 -7.98
CA GLN A 15 1.78 -31.05 -8.92
C GLN A 15 0.87 -29.96 -9.50
N ARG A 16 -0.32 -30.33 -9.99
CA ARG A 16 -1.30 -29.36 -10.49
C ARG A 16 -1.72 -28.34 -9.43
N TYR A 17 -1.85 -28.77 -8.18
CA TYR A 17 -2.16 -27.88 -7.07
C TYR A 17 -1.05 -26.86 -6.81
N GLU A 18 0.21 -27.28 -6.78
CA GLU A 18 1.33 -26.34 -6.59
C GLU A 18 1.46 -25.39 -7.80
N GLU A 19 1.32 -25.87 -9.03
CA GLU A 19 1.32 -25.01 -10.23
C GLU A 19 0.23 -23.93 -10.16
N GLN A 20 -1.00 -24.31 -9.79
CA GLN A 20 -2.11 -23.36 -9.61
C GLN A 20 -1.84 -22.34 -8.50
N LYS A 21 -1.24 -22.80 -7.40
CA LYS A 21 -0.87 -21.94 -6.27
C LYS A 21 0.22 -20.95 -6.65
N HIS A 22 1.23 -21.38 -7.40
CA HIS A 22 2.27 -20.50 -7.95
C HIS A 22 1.68 -19.44 -8.88
N GLN A 23 0.81 -19.84 -9.82
CA GLN A 23 0.18 -18.89 -10.73
C GLN A 23 -0.68 -17.86 -9.99
N ARG A 24 -1.52 -18.30 -9.05
CA ARG A 24 -2.34 -17.39 -8.22
C ARG A 24 -1.49 -16.40 -7.46
N PHE A 25 -0.37 -16.85 -6.88
CA PHE A 25 0.56 -15.96 -6.19
C PHE A 25 1.14 -14.89 -7.12
N HIS A 26 1.51 -15.26 -8.35
CA HIS A 26 1.99 -14.29 -9.35
C HIS A 26 0.91 -13.28 -9.75
N ASP A 27 -0.33 -13.74 -9.95
CA ASP A 27 -1.46 -12.88 -10.30
C ASP A 27 -1.77 -11.91 -9.15
N ASP A 28 -1.80 -12.39 -7.91
CA ASP A 28 -2.01 -11.58 -6.71
C ASP A 28 -0.90 -10.54 -6.52
N LEU A 29 0.37 -10.92 -6.75
CA LEU A 29 1.51 -10.00 -6.68
C LEU A 29 1.42 -8.89 -7.74
N ALA A 30 1.02 -9.25 -8.97
CA ALA A 30 0.82 -8.27 -10.04
C ALA A 30 -0.32 -7.30 -9.69
N GLN A 31 -1.44 -7.82 -9.16
CA GLN A 31 -2.57 -7.01 -8.74
C GLN A 31 -2.23 -6.11 -7.54
N TRP A 32 -1.43 -6.60 -6.59
CA TRP A 32 -0.90 -5.83 -5.46
C TRP A 32 -0.11 -4.62 -5.97
N ASN A 33 0.86 -4.82 -6.86
CA ASN A 33 1.68 -3.71 -7.38
C ASN A 33 0.85 -2.72 -8.21
N ALA A 34 0.00 -3.24 -9.12
CA ALA A 34 -0.87 -2.40 -9.94
C ALA A 34 -1.81 -1.51 -9.11
N SER A 35 -2.24 -1.99 -7.93
CA SER A 35 -3.10 -1.20 -7.05
C SER A 35 -2.38 -0.03 -6.38
N ILE A 36 -1.09 -0.18 -6.09
CA ILE A 36 -0.24 0.87 -5.52
C ILE A 36 0.03 1.93 -6.59
N ASP A 37 0.38 1.51 -7.80
CA ASP A 37 0.59 2.44 -8.92
C ASP A 37 -0.70 3.24 -9.24
N GLU A 38 -1.86 2.59 -9.18
CA GLU A 38 -3.15 3.25 -9.35
C GLU A 38 -3.46 4.26 -8.24
N LEU A 39 -3.16 3.94 -6.98
CA LEU A 39 -3.28 4.88 -5.86
C LEU A 39 -2.38 6.10 -6.07
N TYR A 40 -1.13 5.87 -6.48
CA TYR A 40 -0.17 6.96 -6.73
C TYR A 40 -0.66 7.88 -7.84
N ARG A 41 -1.15 7.32 -8.95
CA ARG A 41 -1.77 8.11 -10.02
C ARG A 41 -2.94 8.96 -9.53
N GLN A 42 -3.83 8.40 -8.69
CA GLN A 42 -4.93 9.17 -8.11
C GLN A 42 -4.44 10.33 -7.23
N ILE A 43 -3.38 10.11 -6.44
CA ILE A 43 -2.79 11.17 -5.61
C ILE A 43 -2.13 12.26 -6.47
N GLU A 44 -1.40 11.87 -7.53
CA GLU A 44 -0.84 12.82 -8.50
C GLU A 44 -1.94 13.67 -9.14
N ASP A 45 -3.04 13.04 -9.57
CA ASP A 45 -4.19 13.73 -10.16
C ASP A 45 -4.82 14.73 -9.16
N TRP A 46 -4.97 14.35 -7.90
CA TRP A 46 -5.52 15.23 -6.86
C TRP A 46 -4.60 16.42 -6.54
N LEU A 47 -3.28 16.22 -6.56
CA LEU A 47 -2.30 17.26 -6.24
C LEU A 47 -1.78 18.01 -7.47
N LYS A 48 -2.27 17.67 -8.66
CA LYS A 48 -1.90 18.32 -9.92
C LYS A 48 -1.90 19.86 -9.85
N PRO A 49 -2.89 20.55 -9.24
CA PRO A 49 -2.85 22.01 -9.11
C PRO A 49 -1.65 22.54 -8.33
N LEU A 50 -1.15 21.81 -7.33
CA LEU A 50 0.03 22.19 -6.55
C LEU A 50 1.32 21.96 -7.36
N VAL A 51 1.37 20.87 -8.12
CA VAL A 51 2.50 20.56 -9.02
C VAL A 51 2.60 21.61 -10.13
N ASP A 52 1.48 21.91 -10.79
CA ASP A 52 1.42 22.89 -11.89
C ASP A 52 1.78 24.31 -11.39
N ALA A 53 1.51 24.62 -10.12
CA ALA A 53 1.91 25.86 -9.47
C ALA A 53 3.37 25.86 -8.95
N GLY A 54 4.13 24.78 -9.14
CA GLY A 54 5.51 24.63 -8.66
C GLY A 54 5.64 24.57 -7.14
N GLN A 55 4.56 24.21 -6.44
CA GLN A 55 4.53 24.18 -4.96
C GLN A 55 4.93 22.82 -4.39
N THR A 56 4.94 21.78 -5.24
CA THR A 56 5.36 20.43 -4.86
C THR A 56 5.86 19.66 -6.08
N SER A 57 6.58 18.58 -5.83
CA SER A 57 7.02 17.60 -6.83
C SER A 57 7.04 16.21 -6.20
N PHE A 58 6.77 15.20 -7.01
CA PHE A 58 6.84 13.80 -6.58
C PHE A 58 8.23 13.21 -6.78
N GLU A 59 8.64 12.40 -5.82
CA GLU A 59 9.86 11.59 -5.85
C GLU A 59 9.48 10.13 -5.65
N TYR A 60 10.17 9.26 -6.39
CA TYR A 60 9.95 7.82 -6.35
C TYR A 60 11.26 7.10 -6.08
N GLU A 61 11.30 6.31 -5.01
CA GLU A 61 12.49 5.55 -4.59
C GLU A 61 12.17 4.05 -4.64
N PRO A 62 13.09 3.19 -5.12
CA PRO A 62 12.91 1.75 -5.04
C PRO A 62 12.63 1.30 -3.60
N HIS A 63 11.61 0.47 -3.43
CA HIS A 63 11.19 -0.02 -2.12
C HIS A 63 10.97 -1.53 -2.16
N LEU A 64 11.54 -2.23 -1.18
CA LEU A 64 11.34 -3.66 -0.97
C LEU A 64 10.44 -3.84 0.25
N ALA A 65 9.18 -4.18 0.02
CA ALA A 65 8.23 -4.34 1.11
C ALA A 65 8.46 -5.69 1.80
N GLN A 66 8.54 -5.70 3.13
CA GLN A 66 8.87 -6.89 3.93
C GLN A 66 7.72 -7.23 4.89
N SER A 67 7.59 -8.51 5.23
CA SER A 67 6.69 -8.96 6.30
C SER A 67 7.28 -10.15 7.04
N LYS A 68 6.65 -10.57 8.14
CA LYS A 68 7.05 -11.78 8.87
C LYS A 68 7.07 -13.05 7.99
N GLY A 69 6.25 -13.09 6.94
CA GLY A 69 6.22 -14.22 5.99
C GLY A 69 7.27 -14.15 4.88
N TYR A 70 7.83 -12.96 4.64
CA TYR A 70 8.88 -12.70 3.66
C TYR A 70 9.94 -11.76 4.28
N PRO A 71 10.70 -12.24 5.28
CA PRO A 71 11.85 -11.50 5.78
C PRO A 71 12.95 -11.49 4.71
N ASP A 72 13.89 -10.53 4.77
CA ASP A 72 15.12 -10.43 3.93
C ASP A 72 15.03 -9.79 2.51
N GLU A 73 16.15 -9.83 1.78
CA GLU A 73 16.38 -9.23 0.46
C GLU A 73 15.62 -9.94 -0.70
N ASN A 74 15.07 -11.13 -0.45
CA ASN A 74 14.38 -11.95 -1.45
C ASN A 74 12.87 -11.73 -1.49
N SER A 75 12.35 -10.75 -0.76
CA SER A 75 10.92 -10.42 -0.83
C SER A 75 10.47 -10.22 -2.28
N PRO A 76 9.36 -10.87 -2.70
CA PRO A 76 8.82 -10.68 -4.05
C PRO A 76 8.13 -9.32 -4.21
N PHE A 77 7.87 -8.60 -3.12
CA PHE A 77 7.15 -7.33 -3.09
C PHE A 77 8.05 -6.13 -3.39
N ARG A 78 8.50 -6.05 -4.64
CA ARG A 78 9.27 -4.92 -5.16
C ARG A 78 8.34 -3.86 -5.71
N THR A 79 8.49 -2.63 -5.25
CA THR A 79 7.69 -1.49 -5.68
C THR A 79 8.47 -0.19 -5.46
N ARG A 80 7.78 0.94 -5.34
CA ARG A 80 8.39 2.25 -5.08
C ARG A 80 7.74 2.90 -3.86
N ARG A 81 8.52 3.63 -3.08
CA ARG A 81 8.04 4.63 -2.13
C ARG A 81 7.76 5.90 -2.91
N MET A 82 6.60 6.52 -2.70
CA MET A 82 6.28 7.85 -3.21
C MET A 82 6.43 8.89 -2.10
N SER A 83 7.09 10.00 -2.37
CA SER A 83 7.07 11.16 -1.48
C SER A 83 6.98 12.48 -2.21
N PHE A 84 6.52 13.52 -1.51
CA PHE A 84 6.49 14.89 -2.01
C PHE A 84 6.61 15.89 -0.84
N LEU A 85 6.93 17.14 -1.16
CA LEU A 85 7.07 18.21 -0.18
C LEU A 85 5.83 19.11 -0.13
N LEU A 86 5.38 19.43 1.07
CA LEU A 86 4.38 20.46 1.35
C LEU A 86 5.04 21.57 2.16
N GLY A 87 5.58 22.57 1.46
CA GLY A 87 6.51 23.52 2.06
C GLY A 87 7.78 22.81 2.53
N ALA A 88 8.06 22.82 3.83
CA ALA A 88 9.19 22.11 4.43
C ALA A 88 8.86 20.69 4.93
N HIS A 89 7.61 20.24 4.81
CA HIS A 89 7.18 18.94 5.35
C HIS A 89 7.15 17.89 4.25
N GLN A 90 7.86 16.78 4.43
CA GLN A 90 7.79 15.65 3.51
C GLN A 90 6.64 14.72 3.90
N VAL A 91 5.75 14.48 2.93
CA VAL A 91 4.72 13.44 3.01
C VAL A 91 5.23 12.24 2.22
N ALA A 92 5.06 11.04 2.78
CA ALA A 92 5.50 9.82 2.10
C ALA A 92 4.51 8.67 2.28
N PHE A 93 4.42 7.85 1.24
CA PHE A 93 3.63 6.63 1.16
C PHE A 93 4.60 5.46 1.00
N VAL A 94 4.63 4.59 2.00
CA VAL A 94 5.54 3.45 2.06
C VAL A 94 4.71 2.17 1.98
N PRO A 95 4.76 1.43 0.86
CA PRO A 95 4.00 0.19 0.73
C PRO A 95 4.45 -0.92 1.68
N ASP A 96 3.47 -1.69 2.15
CA ASP A 96 3.69 -2.89 2.95
C ASP A 96 3.59 -4.14 2.06
N ALA A 97 4.28 -5.22 2.46
CA ALA A 97 4.12 -6.50 1.78
C ALA A 97 2.66 -6.96 1.88
N MET A 98 2.20 -7.69 0.85
CA MET A 98 0.80 -8.13 0.78
C MET A 98 0.37 -8.84 2.07
N GLY A 99 -0.71 -8.34 2.64
CA GLY A 99 -1.28 -8.81 3.89
C GLY A 99 -2.11 -10.09 3.73
N PRO A 100 -2.73 -10.55 4.82
CA PRO A 100 -3.63 -11.69 4.80
C PRO A 100 -4.74 -11.50 3.75
N LYS A 101 -5.14 -12.60 3.09
CA LYS A 101 -6.22 -12.60 2.08
C LYS A 101 -5.98 -11.63 0.91
N GLY A 102 -4.73 -11.28 0.61
CA GLY A 102 -4.41 -10.39 -0.51
C GLY A 102 -4.64 -8.91 -0.23
N GLN A 103 -4.76 -8.51 1.05
CA GLN A 103 -4.89 -7.10 1.43
C GLN A 103 -3.64 -6.31 1.00
N VAL A 104 -3.85 -5.13 0.45
CA VAL A 104 -2.78 -4.19 0.10
C VAL A 104 -2.74 -3.09 1.16
N GLY A 105 -1.55 -2.77 1.67
CA GLY A 105 -1.35 -1.78 2.72
C GLY A 105 -0.25 -0.78 2.39
N LEU A 106 -0.37 0.46 2.88
CA LEU A 106 0.70 1.44 2.90
C LEU A 106 0.69 2.21 4.22
N SER A 107 1.87 2.55 4.71
CA SER A 107 2.06 3.54 5.77
C SER A 107 2.14 4.95 5.18
N VAL A 108 1.44 5.91 5.80
CA VAL A 108 1.46 7.33 5.40
C VAL A 108 2.13 8.15 6.49
N THR A 109 3.25 8.79 6.15
CA THR A 109 4.04 9.62 7.08
C THR A 109 4.01 11.08 6.68
N GLY A 110 4.30 11.99 7.62
CA GLY A 110 4.34 13.43 7.35
C GLY A 110 2.99 14.14 7.35
N VAL A 111 1.92 13.41 7.72
CA VAL A 111 0.54 13.93 7.83
C VAL A 111 0.10 14.13 9.29
N SER A 112 1.04 14.17 10.24
CA SER A 112 0.81 14.50 11.65
C SER A 112 1.92 15.41 12.19
N LEU A 113 1.55 16.56 12.76
CA LEU A 113 2.50 17.56 13.28
C LEU A 113 3.27 17.10 14.53
N HIS A 114 2.66 16.25 15.36
CA HIS A 114 3.22 15.85 16.66
C HIS A 114 3.71 14.39 16.68
N GLY A 115 3.61 13.68 15.55
CA GLY A 115 4.04 12.28 15.41
C GLY A 115 3.30 11.26 16.28
N GLN A 116 2.27 11.69 17.02
CA GLN A 116 1.45 10.81 17.88
C GLN A 116 0.47 9.96 17.07
N GLU A 117 0.17 10.40 15.85
CA GLU A 117 -0.84 9.80 15.00
C GLU A 117 -0.16 9.08 13.85
N LYS A 118 -0.50 7.80 13.68
CA LYS A 118 -0.06 6.99 12.56
C LYS A 118 -1.22 6.83 11.60
N TYR A 119 -0.93 6.99 10.31
CA TYR A 119 -1.90 6.84 9.26
C TYR A 119 -1.48 5.68 8.35
N SER A 120 -2.44 4.85 7.99
CA SER A 120 -2.24 3.79 7.01
C SER A 120 -3.40 3.71 6.05
N LEU A 121 -3.10 3.30 4.82
CA LEU A 121 -4.06 2.98 3.80
C LEU A 121 -4.15 1.47 3.67
N HIS A 122 -5.36 0.94 3.53
CA HIS A 122 -5.58 -0.46 3.23
C HIS A 122 -6.66 -0.63 2.17
N ARG A 123 -6.50 -1.67 1.37
CA ARG A 123 -7.45 -2.10 0.34
C ARG A 123 -7.60 -3.60 0.44
N GLU A 124 -8.82 -4.06 0.65
CA GLU A 124 -9.15 -5.49 0.65
C GLU A 124 -9.06 -6.06 -0.77
N ALA A 125 -8.69 -7.35 -0.89
CA ALA A 125 -8.66 -8.02 -2.18
C ALA A 125 -10.05 -7.99 -2.85
N GLY A 126 -10.10 -7.62 -4.13
CA GLY A 126 -11.34 -7.50 -4.90
C GLY A 126 -12.13 -6.19 -4.69
N HIS A 127 -11.82 -5.40 -3.68
CA HIS A 127 -12.40 -4.06 -3.49
C HIS A 127 -11.65 -3.03 -4.32
N ARG A 128 -12.25 -1.89 -4.67
CA ARG A 128 -11.55 -0.79 -5.38
C ARG A 128 -11.11 0.33 -4.43
N ASP A 129 -11.86 0.55 -3.37
CA ASP A 129 -11.69 1.71 -2.51
C ASP A 129 -10.56 1.51 -1.53
N TRP A 130 -9.76 2.57 -1.37
CA TRP A 130 -8.77 2.67 -0.32
C TRP A 130 -9.40 3.21 0.95
N MET A 131 -9.07 2.57 2.07
CA MET A 131 -9.55 2.94 3.38
C MET A 131 -8.40 3.49 4.20
N LEU A 132 -8.57 4.71 4.71
CA LEU A 132 -7.63 5.36 5.61
C LEU A 132 -7.96 5.01 7.05
N LYS A 133 -6.95 4.53 7.77
CA LYS A 133 -7.01 4.24 9.19
C LYS A 133 -6.06 5.17 9.94
N LYS A 134 -6.54 5.74 11.05
CA LYS A 134 -5.73 6.51 11.99
C LYS A 134 -5.56 5.73 13.28
N THR A 135 -4.33 5.66 13.77
CA THR A 135 -3.99 5.05 15.06
C THR A 135 -3.35 6.10 15.95
N VAL A 136 -3.85 6.22 17.19
CA VAL A 136 -3.29 7.11 18.22
C VAL A 136 -2.93 6.26 19.43
N GLY A 137 -1.63 6.10 19.69
CA GLY A 137 -1.14 5.13 20.68
C GLY A 137 -1.56 3.70 20.30
N VAL A 138 -2.42 3.09 21.10
CA VAL A 138 -3.00 1.74 20.87
C VAL A 138 -4.43 1.78 20.33
N LYS A 139 -5.01 2.96 20.17
CA LYS A 139 -6.41 3.13 19.77
C LYS A 139 -6.50 3.37 18.28
N ASP A 140 -7.24 2.50 17.61
CA ASP A 140 -7.59 2.64 16.20
C ASP A 140 -8.90 3.41 16.03
N SER A 141 -8.95 4.29 15.03
CA SER A 141 -10.21 4.87 14.55
C SER A 141 -10.93 3.92 13.60
N GLU A 142 -12.22 4.15 13.41
CA GLU A 142 -12.96 3.57 12.29
C GLU A 142 -12.25 3.93 10.97
N PRO A 143 -12.00 2.97 10.06
CA PRO A 143 -11.54 3.27 8.71
C PRO A 143 -12.53 4.14 7.95
N VAL A 144 -12.02 5.11 7.19
CA VAL A 144 -12.82 5.98 6.32
C VAL A 144 -12.32 5.90 4.89
N THR A 145 -13.19 6.10 3.90
CA THR A 145 -12.78 6.10 2.49
C THR A 145 -11.78 7.21 2.23
N PHE A 146 -10.65 6.84 1.63
CA PHE A 146 -9.59 7.77 1.23
C PHE A 146 -9.98 8.48 -0.06
N SER A 147 -10.45 9.72 0.08
CA SER A 147 -10.85 10.59 -1.02
C SER A 147 -9.97 11.83 -1.10
N ALA A 148 -10.05 12.56 -2.21
CA ALA A 148 -9.38 13.85 -2.39
C ALA A 148 -9.69 14.83 -1.25
N ASP A 149 -10.95 14.94 -0.82
CA ASP A 149 -11.35 15.83 0.27
C ASP A 149 -10.74 15.43 1.61
N HIS A 150 -10.76 14.13 1.94
CA HIS A 150 -10.13 13.65 3.17
C HIS A 150 -8.62 13.89 3.16
N PHE A 151 -7.97 13.60 2.02
CA PHE A 151 -6.54 13.82 1.87
C PHE A 151 -6.17 15.31 1.96
N GLY A 152 -6.92 16.18 1.28
CA GLY A 152 -6.72 17.63 1.34
C GLY A 152 -6.81 18.18 2.77
N ARG A 153 -7.77 17.70 3.58
CA ARG A 153 -7.87 18.09 5.00
C ARG A 153 -6.67 17.64 5.82
N LEU A 154 -6.16 16.44 5.58
CA LEU A 154 -4.94 15.94 6.27
C LEU A 154 -3.73 16.79 5.93
N LEU A 155 -3.55 17.15 4.65
CA LEU A 155 -2.46 18.00 4.21
C LEU A 155 -2.56 19.41 4.81
N GLN A 156 -3.75 20.01 4.81
CA GLN A 156 -3.96 21.32 5.43
C GLN A 156 -3.63 21.34 6.93
N ALA A 157 -3.89 20.24 7.64
CA ALA A 157 -3.61 20.13 9.06
C ALA A 157 -2.11 20.16 9.40
N VAL A 158 -1.24 19.87 8.43
CA VAL A 158 0.23 19.92 8.61
C VAL A 158 0.89 21.17 8.01
N VAL A 159 0.14 22.02 7.30
CA VAL A 159 0.66 23.31 6.85
C VAL A 159 0.64 24.29 8.02
N PRO A 160 1.76 24.96 8.34
CA PRO A 160 1.77 26.00 9.35
C PRO A 160 0.78 27.12 9.00
N GLN A 161 -0.27 27.28 9.81
CA GLN A 161 -1.14 28.44 9.70
C GLN A 161 -0.37 29.64 10.27
N ARG A 162 -0.18 30.70 9.47
CA ARG A 162 0.29 31.97 9.99
C ARG A 162 -0.75 32.46 11.00
N GLN A 163 -0.40 32.44 12.29
CA GLN A 163 -1.09 33.28 13.27
C GLN A 163 -0.78 34.72 12.86
N GLY A 164 -1.75 35.38 12.23
CA GLY A 164 -1.72 36.83 11.99
C GLY A 164 -1.97 37.58 13.28
#